data_AF-A0A350XUS1-F1
#
_entry.id   AF-A0A350XUS1-F1
#
_cell.length_a   1.000
_cell.length_b   1.000
_cell.length_c   1.000
_cell.angle_alpha   90.00
_cell.angle_beta   90.00
_cell.angle_gamma   90.00
#
_symmetry.space_group_name_H-M   'P 1'
#
loop_
_entity.id
_entity.type
_entity.pdbx_description
1 polymer ?
#
loop_
_entity_poly.entity_id
_entity_poly.type
_entity_poly.pdbx_seq_one_letter_code
_entity_poly.pdbx_strand_id
1 'polypeptide(L)'
;MEIVRKEYSYPSVTGEADIFARSWAPADGKIKAVVQGVHGMAEYGERYEEFAAALCNAGFAFIMNDHIGHGKSVASDGVKGYFGGEKNAFGKGFVDDVHQLTVIAKDEFKKPVIIFGHSMG
;
A
#
# COMPACT_ATOMS: atom_id res chain seq x y z
N MET A 1 1.38 8.40 21.06
CA MET A 1 2.49 8.88 20.22
C MET A 1 1.88 9.63 19.05
N GLU A 2 2.46 10.75 18.63
CA GLU A 2 1.97 11.44 17.43
C GLU A 2 2.35 10.64 16.17
N ILE A 3 1.40 10.48 15.26
CA ILE A 3 1.55 9.71 14.01
C ILE A 3 1.31 10.67 12.84
N VAL A 4 2.26 10.72 11.92
CA VAL A 4 2.13 11.43 10.66
C VAL A 4 1.53 10.47 9.63
N ARG A 5 0.41 10.87 9.02
CA ARG A 5 -0.20 10.17 7.88
C ARG A 5 0.13 10.92 6.59
N LYS A 6 0.50 10.19 5.55
CA LYS A 6 0.69 10.72 4.19
C LYS A 6 -0.11 9.89 3.20
N GLU A 7 -0.49 10.52 2.09
CA GLU A 7 -1.17 9.89 0.96
C GLU A 7 -0.33 10.03 -0.30
N TYR A 8 -0.42 9.04 -1.17
CA TYR A 8 0.37 8.91 -2.39
C TYR A 8 -0.53 8.46 -3.53
N SER A 9 -0.16 8.85 -4.75
CA SER A 9 -0.74 8.32 -5.99
C SER A 9 0.40 8.01 -6.95
N TYR A 10 0.37 6.86 -7.61
CA TYR A 10 1.33 6.50 -8.65
C TYR A 10 0.66 5.63 -9.72
N PRO A 11 1.09 5.68 -11.00
CA PRO A 11 0.41 4.96 -12.07
C PRO A 11 0.52 3.44 -11.89
N SER A 12 -0.61 2.73 -12.00
CA SER A 12 -0.60 1.26 -12.06
C SER A 12 0.09 0.78 -13.33
N VAL A 13 0.83 -0.33 -13.25
CA VAL A 13 1.39 -1.00 -14.44
C VAL A 13 0.31 -1.50 -15.40
N THR A 14 -0.92 -1.70 -14.90
CA THR A 14 -2.06 -2.09 -15.73
C THR A 14 -2.53 -0.92 -16.61
N GLY A 15 -2.28 0.32 -16.20
CA GLY A 15 -2.77 1.53 -16.84
C GLY A 15 -4.28 1.77 -16.68
N GLU A 16 -4.95 1.00 -15.81
CA GLU A 16 -6.40 1.11 -15.58
C GLU A 16 -6.76 2.27 -14.65
N ALA A 17 -5.88 2.61 -13.71
CA ALA A 17 -6.00 3.75 -12.80
C ALA A 17 -4.65 4.05 -12.14
N ASP A 18 -4.61 5.12 -11.35
CA ASP A 18 -3.56 5.31 -10.37
C ASP A 18 -3.78 4.42 -9.14
N ILE A 19 -2.66 3.95 -8.58
CA ILE A 19 -2.59 3.30 -7.29
C ILE A 19 -2.53 4.34 -6.18
N PHE A 20 -3.52 4.28 -5.29
CA PHE A 20 -3.63 5.12 -4.13
C PHE A 20 -2.98 4.39 -2.96
N ALA A 21 -2.08 5.06 -2.24
CA ALA A 21 -1.43 4.51 -1.07
C ALA A 21 -1.44 5.47 0.10
N ARG A 22 -1.23 4.93 1.28
CA ARG A 22 -1.10 5.68 2.53
C ARG A 22 0.10 5.18 3.31
N SER A 23 0.72 6.07 4.07
CA SER A 23 1.71 5.71 5.07
C SER A 23 1.37 6.32 6.42
N TRP A 24 1.84 5.66 7.47
CA TRP A 24 1.75 6.08 8.86
C TRP A 24 3.13 5.92 9.49
N ALA A 25 3.62 6.96 10.15
CA ALA A 25 4.94 6.93 10.77
C ALA A 25 4.96 7.68 12.11
N PRO A 26 5.80 7.24 13.09
CA PRO A 26 6.12 8.02 14.28
C PRO A 26 6.58 9.44 13.91
N ALA A 27 5.94 10.47 14.48
CA ALA A 27 6.29 11.88 14.19
C ALA A 27 7.71 12.26 14.65
N ASP A 28 8.26 11.55 15.64
CA ASP A 28 9.62 11.76 16.14
C ASP A 28 10.71 11.15 15.23
N GLY A 29 10.32 10.49 14.13
CA GLY A 29 11.22 9.92 13.13
C GLY A 29 11.99 8.66 13.58
N LYS A 30 11.73 8.13 14.79
CA LYS A 30 12.44 6.96 15.33
C LYS A 30 11.91 5.65 14.75
N ILE A 31 12.18 5.43 13.47
CA ILE A 31 11.71 4.28 12.70
C ILE A 31 12.79 3.20 12.64
N LYS A 32 12.45 1.99 13.10
CA LYS A 32 13.31 0.78 13.07
C LYS A 32 13.29 0.12 11.69
N ALA A 33 12.10 -0.05 11.14
CA ALA A 33 11.83 -0.61 9.82
C ALA A 33 10.47 -0.11 9.32
N VAL A 34 10.20 -0.33 8.03
CA VAL A 34 8.90 -0.10 7.42
C VAL A 34 8.23 -1.46 7.23
N VAL A 35 6.98 -1.57 7.67
CA VAL A 35 6.11 -2.70 7.32
C VAL A 35 5.26 -2.24 6.14
N GLN A 36 5.42 -2.91 5.00
CA GLN A 36 4.56 -2.72 3.84
C GLN A 36 3.43 -3.76 3.88
N GLY A 37 2.20 -3.27 3.92
CA GLY A 37 1.00 -4.09 3.88
C GLY A 37 0.54 -4.43 2.47
N VAL A 38 0.04 -5.65 2.29
CA VAL A 38 -0.64 -6.14 1.08
C VAL A 38 -1.98 -6.74 1.51
N HIS A 39 -3.10 -6.15 1.07
CA HIS A 39 -4.43 -6.46 1.62
C HIS A 39 -5.12 -7.61 0.88
N GLY A 40 -6.17 -8.18 1.47
CA GLY A 40 -6.94 -9.25 0.86
C GLY A 40 -7.88 -8.79 -0.26
N MET A 41 -8.47 -9.76 -0.94
CA MET A 41 -9.52 -9.51 -1.94
C MET A 41 -10.69 -8.73 -1.32
N ALA A 42 -11.20 -7.74 -2.05
CA ALA A 42 -12.32 -6.88 -1.62
C ALA A 42 -12.07 -6.06 -0.33
N GLU A 43 -10.81 -5.84 0.04
CA GLU A 43 -10.41 -4.93 1.13
C GLU A 43 -9.78 -3.63 0.58
N TYR A 44 -9.30 -2.76 1.47
CA TYR A 44 -8.58 -1.52 1.16
C TYR A 44 -7.80 -1.02 2.39
N GLY A 45 -6.81 -0.17 2.19
CA GLY A 45 -5.79 0.13 3.20
C GLY A 45 -6.27 0.88 4.45
N GLU A 46 -7.35 1.66 4.37
CA GLU A 46 -7.91 2.38 5.52
C GLU A 46 -8.49 1.45 6.60
N ARG A 47 -8.81 0.19 6.25
CA ARG A 47 -9.22 -0.83 7.24
C ARG A 47 -8.09 -1.22 8.20
N TYR A 48 -6.84 -0.86 7.89
CA TYR A 48 -5.65 -1.22 8.66
C TYR A 48 -5.15 -0.07 9.56
N GLU A 49 -5.92 1.01 9.76
CA GLU A 49 -5.47 2.17 10.56
C GLU A 49 -5.10 1.82 12.00
N GLU A 50 -5.89 0.99 12.68
CA GLU A 50 -5.58 0.55 14.06
C GLU A 50 -4.29 -0.29 14.10
N PHE A 51 -4.09 -1.15 13.10
CA PHE A 51 -2.87 -1.94 12.96
C PHE A 51 -1.65 -1.04 12.67
N ALA A 52 -1.81 -0.04 11.80
CA ALA A 52 -0.79 0.97 11.53
C ALA A 52 -0.41 1.73 12.80
N ALA A 53 -1.39 2.12 13.63
CA ALA A 53 -1.15 2.80 14.89
C ALA A 53 -0.39 1.92 15.89
N ALA A 54 -0.75 0.63 15.99
CA ALA A 54 -0.03 -0.33 16.82
C ALA A 54 1.43 -0.49 16.39
N LEU A 55 1.69 -0.59 15.08
CA LEU A 55 3.05 -0.66 14.51
C LEU A 55 3.85 0.63 14.78
N CYS A 56 3.22 1.78 14.58
CA CYS A 56 3.83 3.08 14.88
C CYS A 56 4.26 3.15 16.35
N ASN A 57 3.38 2.79 17.29
CA ASN A 57 3.71 2.77 18.71
C ASN A 57 4.86 1.81 19.07
N ALA A 58 5.10 0.78 18.25
CA ALA A 58 6.23 -0.15 18.40
C ALA A 58 7.54 0.34 17.71
N GLY A 59 7.50 1.49 17.02
CA GLY A 59 8.64 2.08 16.33
C GLY A 59 8.80 1.64 14.87
N PHE A 60 7.72 1.18 14.23
CA PHE A 60 7.69 0.83 12.82
C PHE A 60 6.83 1.82 12.03
N ALA A 61 7.29 2.22 10.86
CA ALA A 61 6.39 2.86 9.90
C ALA A 61 5.55 1.79 9.19
N PHE A 62 4.34 2.15 8.76
CA PHE A 62 3.47 1.30 7.97
C PHE A 62 3.13 1.99 6.65
N ILE A 63 3.12 1.25 5.54
CA ILE A 63 2.72 1.76 4.22
C ILE A 63 1.92 0.69 3.48
N MET A 64 0.83 1.09 2.82
CA MET A 64 -0.04 0.14 2.11
C MET A 64 -0.75 0.85 0.96
N ASN A 65 -0.90 0.16 -0.17
CA ASN A 65 -1.73 0.61 -1.27
C ASN A 65 -3.10 -0.06 -1.28
N ASP A 66 -4.09 0.64 -1.82
CA ASP A 66 -5.30 0.00 -2.34
C ASP A 66 -4.90 -0.66 -3.68
N HIS A 67 -5.16 -1.96 -3.86
CA HIS A 67 -4.83 -2.66 -5.11
C HIS A 67 -5.64 -2.11 -6.29
N ILE A 68 -5.15 -2.27 -7.52
CA ILE A 68 -5.93 -1.88 -8.70
C ILE A 68 -7.33 -2.52 -8.65
N GLY A 69 -8.37 -1.73 -8.94
CA GLY A 69 -9.76 -2.17 -8.85
C GLY A 69 -10.35 -2.18 -7.44
N HIS A 70 -9.58 -1.82 -6.40
CA HIS A 70 -9.99 -1.78 -4.99
C HIS A 70 -9.89 -0.37 -4.40
N GLY A 71 -10.63 -0.12 -3.32
CA GLY A 71 -10.54 1.12 -2.54
C GLY A 71 -10.63 2.38 -3.41
N LYS A 72 -9.63 3.24 -3.29
CA LYS A 72 -9.48 4.47 -4.09
C LYS A 72 -8.72 4.27 -5.41
N SER A 73 -8.25 3.05 -5.70
CA SER A 73 -7.53 2.69 -6.93
C SER A 73 -8.47 2.21 -8.04
N VAL A 74 -9.48 3.03 -8.29
CA VAL A 74 -10.48 2.84 -9.35
C VAL A 74 -10.63 4.18 -10.05
N ALA A 75 -10.47 4.20 -11.36
CA ALA A 75 -10.70 5.40 -12.17
C ALA A 75 -12.14 5.90 -11.99
N SER A 76 -12.39 7.19 -12.26
CA SER A 76 -13.73 7.78 -12.12
C SER A 76 -14.79 7.09 -12.96
N ASP A 77 -14.41 6.56 -14.12
CA ASP A 77 -15.21 5.76 -15.05
C ASP A 77 -14.88 4.26 -14.99
N GLY A 78 -14.06 3.84 -14.02
CA GLY A 78 -13.58 2.48 -13.86
C GLY A 78 -14.58 1.56 -13.14
N VAL A 79 -14.32 0.25 -13.25
CA VAL A 79 -15.16 -0.80 -12.63
C VAL A 79 -14.51 -1.32 -11.35
N LYS A 80 -15.21 -1.21 -10.22
CA LYS A 80 -14.78 -1.83 -8.96
C LYS A 80 -14.67 -3.35 -9.14
N GLY A 81 -13.57 -3.94 -8.68
CA GLY A 81 -13.29 -5.35 -8.82
C GLY A 81 -12.65 -5.75 -10.16
N TYR A 82 -12.39 -4.81 -11.07
CA TYR A 82 -11.64 -5.08 -12.29
C TYR A 82 -10.15 -4.85 -12.09
N PHE A 83 -9.34 -5.88 -12.33
CA PHE A 83 -7.92 -5.90 -11.97
C PHE A 83 -6.96 -5.74 -13.16
N GLY A 84 -7.42 -5.25 -14.31
CA GLY A 84 -6.55 -5.01 -15.48
C GLY A 84 -6.32 -6.21 -16.40
N GLY A 85 -7.23 -7.20 -16.36
CA GLY A 85 -7.30 -8.27 -17.35
C GLY A 85 -5.96 -8.97 -17.62
N GLU A 86 -5.54 -9.02 -18.90
CA GLU A 86 -4.29 -9.64 -19.33
C GLU A 86 -3.04 -9.03 -18.70
N LYS A 87 -3.05 -7.71 -18.41
CA LYS A 87 -1.92 -7.03 -17.77
C LYS A 87 -1.73 -7.42 -16.31
N ASN A 88 -2.73 -8.05 -15.71
CA ASN A 88 -2.65 -8.68 -14.39
C ASN A 88 -2.81 -10.21 -14.45
N ALA A 89 -2.48 -10.82 -15.60
CA ALA A 89 -2.48 -12.27 -15.73
C ALA A 89 -1.62 -12.91 -14.62
N PHE A 90 -2.19 -13.91 -13.96
CA PHE A 90 -1.57 -14.61 -12.82
C PHE A 90 -1.15 -13.69 -11.66
N GLY A 91 -1.76 -12.51 -11.52
CA GLY A 91 -1.46 -11.56 -10.45
C GLY A 91 -0.20 -10.72 -10.68
N LYS A 92 0.41 -10.77 -11.88
CA LYS A 92 1.67 -10.05 -12.14
C LYS A 92 1.54 -8.53 -11.94
N GLY A 93 0.44 -7.94 -12.40
CA GLY A 93 0.18 -6.51 -12.27
C GLY A 93 0.11 -6.08 -10.80
N PHE A 94 -0.53 -6.89 -9.96
CA PHE A 94 -0.54 -6.66 -8.50
C PHE A 94 0.86 -6.69 -7.91
N VAL A 95 1.65 -7.72 -8.24
CA VAL A 95 3.02 -7.85 -7.72
C VAL A 95 3.89 -6.66 -8.14
N ASP A 96 3.78 -6.24 -9.40
CA ASP A 96 4.54 -5.10 -9.92
C ASP A 96 4.11 -3.78 -9.24
N ASP A 97 2.81 -3.55 -9.02
CA ASP A 97 2.30 -2.36 -8.33
C ASP A 97 2.69 -2.33 -6.84
N VAL A 98 2.72 -3.50 -6.19
CA VAL A 98 3.23 -3.68 -4.82
C VAL A 98 4.74 -3.41 -4.77
N HIS A 99 5.48 -3.88 -5.79
CA HIS A 99 6.92 -3.62 -5.89
C HIS A 99 7.22 -2.13 -6.09
N GLN A 100 6.41 -1.39 -6.87
CA GLN A 100 6.53 0.07 -6.96
C GLN A 100 6.42 0.74 -5.58
N LEU A 101 5.46 0.30 -4.76
CA LEU A 101 5.33 0.80 -3.38
C LEU A 101 6.56 0.47 -2.52
N THR A 102 7.18 -0.69 -2.72
CA THR A 102 8.43 -1.05 -2.03
C THR A 102 9.56 -0.11 -2.39
N VAL A 103 9.66 0.31 -3.66
CA VAL A 103 10.65 1.31 -4.09
C VAL A 103 10.38 2.65 -3.42
N ILE A 104 9.12 3.10 -3.39
CA ILE A 104 8.71 4.34 -2.68
C ILE A 104 9.07 4.25 -1.19
N ALA A 105 8.75 3.13 -0.53
CA ALA A 105 9.03 2.92 0.88
C ALA A 105 10.54 2.95 1.19
N LYS A 106 11.35 2.29 0.35
CA LYS A 106 12.82 2.31 0.49
C LYS A 106 13.37 3.70 0.28
N ASP A 107 12.84 4.46 -0.68
CA ASP A 107 13.30 5.80 -0.96
C ASP A 107 12.94 6.78 0.16
N GLU A 108 11.70 6.76 0.65
CA GLU A 108 11.23 7.69 1.67
C GLU A 108 11.85 7.42 3.04
N PHE A 109 11.80 6.17 3.50
CA PHE A 109 12.17 5.86 4.88
C PHE A 109 13.65 5.56 5.06
N LYS A 110 14.35 5.12 3.99
CA LYS A 110 15.74 4.67 4.05
C LYS A 110 15.99 3.63 5.16
N LYS A 111 15.01 2.74 5.38
CA LYS A 111 15.03 1.66 6.39
C LYS A 111 14.77 0.29 5.75
N PRO A 112 15.06 -0.83 6.46
CA PRO A 112 14.62 -2.16 6.04
C PRO A 112 13.11 -2.20 5.81
N VAL A 113 12.67 -2.96 4.79
CA VAL A 113 11.27 -3.18 4.48
C VAL A 113 10.89 -4.61 4.83
N ILE A 114 9.79 -4.77 5.56
CA ILE A 114 9.16 -6.03 5.93
C ILE A 114 7.82 -6.11 5.21
N ILE A 115 7.52 -7.22 4.53
CA ILE A 115 6.22 -7.41 3.87
C ILE A 115 5.26 -8.13 4.83
N PHE A 116 4.05 -7.61 4.96
CA PHE A 116 2.92 -8.24 5.65
C PHE A 116 1.77 -8.43 4.66
N GLY A 117 1.43 -9.68 4.35
CA GLY A 117 0.33 -10.05 3.46
C GLY A 117 -0.82 -10.69 4.23
N HIS A 118 -2.06 -10.32 3.87
CA HIS A 118 -3.28 -10.93 4.39
C HIS A 118 -4.10 -11.57 3.26
N SER A 119 -4.41 -12.87 3.41
CA SER A 119 -5.24 -13.64 2.48
C SER A 119 -4.68 -13.68 1.05
N MET A 120 -5.17 -12.84 0.14
CA MET A 120 -4.65 -12.72 -1.22
C MET A 120 -3.28 -12.03 -1.26
N GLY A 121 -3.03 -11.13 -0.30
CA GLY A 121 -1.83 -10.31 -0.23
C GLY A 121 -0.60 -11.04 0.28
#